data_AF-A0A2P5C8T8-F1
#
_entry.id   AF-A0A2P5C8T8-F1
#
_cell.length_a   1.000
_cell.length_b   1.000
_cell.length_c   1.000
_cell.angle_alpha   90.00
_cell.angle_beta   90.00
_cell.angle_gamma   90.00
#
_symmetry.space_group_name_H-M   'P 1'
#
loop_
_entity.id
_entity.type
_entity.pdbx_description
1 polymer ?
#
loop_
_entity_poly.entity_id
_entity_poly.type
_entity_poly.pdbx_seq_one_letter_code
_entity_poly.pdbx_strand_id
1 'polypeptide(L)' 'ECTKHSIYNFVSYEGLSLEYNAFTIILFSIEIPQNIHTTLEKSEWRAATGEEIRALKKNRTWKLVDLLEGK' A
#
# COMPACT_ATOMS: atom_id res chain seq x y z
N GLU A 1 15.32 -7.27 -4.13
CA GLU A 1 14.98 -6.11 -5.00
C GLU A 1 13.66 -6.38 -5.70
N CYS A 2 12.70 -5.45 -5.65
CA CYS A 2 11.31 -5.70 -6.08
C CYS A 2 11.11 -5.58 -7.60
N THR A 3 12.02 -4.92 -8.33
CA THR A 3 11.93 -4.79 -9.80
C THR A 3 13.32 -4.72 -10.44
N LYS A 4 13.52 -5.43 -11.55
CA LYS A 4 14.76 -5.39 -12.36
C LYS A 4 15.08 -3.99 -12.93
N HIS A 5 14.08 -3.13 -13.04
CA HIS A 5 14.20 -1.77 -13.57
C HIS A 5 13.58 -0.79 -12.57
N SER A 6 14.38 -0.37 -11.58
CA SER A 6 13.91 0.63 -10.61
C SER A 6 13.68 1.97 -11.28
N ILE A 7 12.49 2.53 -11.10
CA ILE A 7 12.14 3.87 -11.59
C ILE A 7 12.95 4.97 -10.88
N TYR A 8 13.53 4.66 -9.71
CA TYR A 8 14.31 5.59 -8.89
C TYR A 8 15.44 6.29 -9.67
N ASN A 9 16.05 5.61 -10.64
CA ASN A 9 17.13 6.20 -11.45
C ASN A 9 16.65 7.26 -12.45
N PHE A 10 15.34 7.39 -12.65
CA PHE A 10 14.72 8.29 -13.63
C PHE A 10 13.79 9.32 -12.98
N VAL A 11 13.64 9.30 -11.66
CA VAL A 11 12.80 10.24 -10.90
C VAL A 11 13.70 11.08 -10.02
N SER A 12 13.57 12.40 -10.12
CA SER A 12 14.23 13.36 -9.22
C SER A 12 13.18 14.18 -8.47
N TYR A 13 13.48 14.49 -7.21
CA TYR A 13 12.71 15.45 -6.40
C TYR A 13 13.24 16.88 -6.55
N GLU A 14 14.27 17.07 -7.39
CA GLU A 14 14.80 18.38 -7.75
C GLU A 14 13.74 19.19 -8.50
N GLY A 15 13.47 20.41 -8.03
CA GLY A 15 12.42 21.28 -8.56
C GLY A 15 11.08 21.20 -7.82
N LEU A 16 10.92 20.29 -6.84
CA LEU A 16 9.78 20.37 -5.93
C LEU A 16 9.90 21.58 -4.99
N SER A 17 8.76 22.20 -4.66
CA SER A 17 8.72 23.20 -3.60
C SER A 17 9.07 22.58 -2.24
N LEU A 18 9.40 23.41 -1.26
CA LEU A 18 9.75 22.95 0.08
C LEU A 18 8.62 22.14 0.72
N GLU A 19 7.37 22.56 0.51
CA GLU A 19 6.17 21.90 1.05
C GLU A 19 5.99 20.51 0.45
N TYR A 20 6.17 20.37 -0.87
CA TYR A 20 6.07 19.08 -1.53
C TYR A 20 7.23 18.16 -1.15
N ASN A 21 8.43 18.70 -0.99
CA ASN A 21 9.57 17.91 -0.52
C ASN A 21 9.33 17.38 0.91
N ALA A 22 8.89 18.25 1.83
CA ALA A 22 8.51 17.85 3.18
C ALA A 22 7.42 16.78 3.18
N PHE A 23 6.40 16.91 2.32
CA PHE A 23 5.37 15.90 2.15
C PHE A 23 5.93 14.55 1.66
N THR A 24 6.85 14.54 0.69
CA THR A 24 7.47 13.28 0.22
C THR A 24 8.27 12.59 1.33
N ILE A 25 9.00 13.33 2.16
CA ILE A 25 9.73 12.78 3.31
C ILE A 25 8.76 12.13 4.31
N ILE A 26 7.63 12.80 4.60
CA ILE A 26 6.58 12.24 5.46
C ILE A 26 6.06 10.93 4.86
N LEU A 27 5.74 10.90 3.55
CA LEU A 27 5.29 9.69 2.89
C LEU A 27 6.31 8.55 2.98
N PHE A 28 7.59 8.82 2.75
CA PHE A 28 8.65 7.82 2.87
C PHE A 28 8.85 7.28 4.28
N SER A 29 8.50 8.06 5.30
CA SER A 29 8.55 7.61 6.70
C SER A 29 7.43 6.63 7.07
N ILE A 30 6.35 6.57 6.27
CA ILE A 30 5.24 5.65 6.53
C ILE A 30 5.66 4.24 6.14
N GLU A 31 5.80 3.38 7.15
CA GLU A 31 6.09 1.97 6.93
C GLU A 31 4.88 1.26 6.33
N ILE A 32 5.08 0.73 5.12
CA ILE A 32 4.08 -0.11 4.42
C ILE A 32 4.13 -1.52 5.02
N PRO A 33 3.03 -2.03 5.57
CA PRO A 33 2.97 -3.39 6.09
C PRO A 33 3.27 -4.43 5.00
N GLN A 34 4.06 -5.45 5.32
CA GLN A 34 4.44 -6.48 4.37
C GLN A 34 3.41 -7.62 4.25
N ASN A 35 2.50 -7.75 5.21
CA ASN A 35 1.50 -8.82 5.21
C ASN A 35 0.24 -8.40 5.98
N ILE A 36 -0.81 -9.21 5.86
CA ILE A 36 -2.11 -8.90 6.46
C ILE A 36 -2.07 -8.87 7.98
N HIS A 37 -1.20 -9.67 8.63
CA HIS A 37 -1.10 -9.69 10.09
C HIS A 37 -0.57 -8.35 10.61
N THR A 38 0.55 -7.85 10.05
CA THR A 38 1.13 -6.56 10.43
C THR A 38 0.23 -5.37 10.04
N THR A 39 -0.55 -5.53 8.97
CA THR A 39 -1.58 -4.54 8.55
C THR A 39 -2.69 -4.41 9.60
N LEU A 40 -3.19 -5.53 10.13
CA LEU A 40 -4.34 -5.52 11.04
C LEU A 40 -3.99 -5.09 12.46
N GLU A 41 -2.72 -5.16 12.85
CA GLU A 41 -2.20 -4.65 14.13
C GLU A 41 -2.29 -3.11 14.20
N LYS A 42 -1.98 -2.41 13.10
CA LYS A 42 -2.04 -0.94 13.03
C LYS A 42 -3.48 -0.49 12.75
N SER A 43 -3.97 0.46 13.56
CA SER A 43 -5.39 0.85 13.55
C SER A 43 -5.84 1.52 12.25
N GLU A 44 -4.96 2.33 11.67
CA GLU A 44 -5.12 3.10 10.44
C GLU A 44 -5.23 2.14 9.24
N TRP A 45 -4.32 1.18 9.17
CA TRP A 45 -4.28 0.16 8.14
C TRP A 45 -5.45 -0.82 8.25
N ARG A 46 -5.86 -1.18 9.47
CA ARG A 46 -7.06 -1.99 9.69
C ARG A 46 -8.33 -1.28 9.19
N ALA A 47 -8.46 0.01 9.46
CA ALA A 47 -9.58 0.81 8.96
C ALA A 47 -9.60 0.83 7.43
N ALA A 48 -8.47 1.19 6.79
CA ALA A 48 -8.35 1.23 5.34
C ALA A 48 -8.65 -0.14 4.68
N THR A 49 -8.12 -1.22 5.25
CA THR A 49 -8.40 -2.59 4.78
C THR A 49 -9.89 -2.93 4.86
N GLY A 50 -10.56 -2.51 5.93
CA GLY A 50 -12.01 -2.69 6.09
C GLY A 50 -12.81 -1.94 5.03
N GLU A 51 -12.39 -0.72 4.69
CA GLU A 51 -13.03 0.06 3.62
C GLU A 51 -12.88 -0.58 2.24
N GLU A 52 -11.69 -1.08 1.93
CA GLU A 52 -11.41 -1.80 0.69
C GLU A 52 -12.29 -3.07 0.60
N ILE A 53 -12.30 -3.92 1.64
CA ILE A 53 -13.15 -5.11 1.68
C ILE A 53 -14.64 -4.76 1.47
N ARG A 54 -15.11 -3.66 2.05
CA ARG A 54 -16.48 -3.16 1.85
C ARG A 54 -16.72 -2.73 0.39
N ALA A 55 -15.77 -2.04 -0.23
CA ALA A 55 -15.85 -1.64 -1.63
C ALA A 55 -15.86 -2.85 -2.57
N LEU A 56 -15.01 -3.85 -2.33
CA LEU A 56 -14.96 -5.09 -3.11
C LEU A 56 -16.30 -5.84 -3.05
N LYS A 57 -16.91 -5.95 -1.87
CA LYS A 57 -18.25 -6.54 -1.69
C LYS A 57 -19.33 -5.77 -2.44
N LYS A 58 -19.27 -4.44 -2.43
CA LYS A 58 -20.24 -3.57 -3.12
C LYS A 58 -20.19 -3.74 -4.63
N ASN A 59 -19.00 -3.90 -5.20
CA ASN A 59 -18.81 -3.98 -6.66
C ASN A 59 -19.31 -5.30 -7.27
N ARG A 60 -19.61 -6.34 -6.48
CA ARG A 60 -20.10 -7.65 -6.93
C ARG A 60 -19.24 -8.35 -7.99
N THR A 61 -18.03 -7.86 -8.22
CA THR A 61 -17.03 -8.42 -9.15
C THR A 61 -16.10 -9.42 -8.47
N TRP A 62 -16.18 -9.52 -7.14
CA TRP A 62 -15.32 -10.37 -6.31
C TRP A 62 -16.14 -11.46 -5.63
N LYS A 63 -15.58 -12.68 -5.60
CA LYS A 63 -16.13 -13.83 -4.88
C LYS A 63 -15.09 -14.27 -3.85
N LEU A 64 -15.53 -14.50 -2.61
CA LEU A 64 -14.69 -15.16 -1.62
C LEU A 64 -14.52 -16.62 -2.02
N VAL A 65 -13.29 -17.06 -2.14
CA VAL A 65 -12.93 -18.45 -2.43
C VAL A 65 -12.16 -18.99 -1.24
N ASP A 66 -12.39 -20.25 -0.93
CA ASP A 66 -11.57 -20.93 0.07
C ASP A 66 -10.13 -21.00 -0.42
N LEU A 67 -9.18 -20.91 0.53
CA LEU A 67 -7.79 -21.08 0.20
C LEU A 67 -7.60 -22.52 -0.29
N LEU A 68 -7.04 -22.68 -1.49
CA LEU A 68 -6.68 -24.00 -1.99
C LEU A 68 -5.63 -24.60 -1.06
N GLU A 69 -5.79 -25.87 -0.68
CA GLU A 69 -4.76 -26.61 0.02
C GLU A 69 -3.52 -26.74 -0.89
N GLY A 70 -2.49 -25.96 -0.58
CA GLY A 70 -1.10 -26.25 -0.91
C GLY A 70 -0.58 -25.79 -2.28
N LYS A 71 0.44 -24.94 -2.23
CA LYS A 71 1.80 -25.42 -2.51
C LYS A 71 2.80 -24.75 -1.56
#